data_AF-X0Y9E7-F1
#
_entry.id   AF-X0Y9E7-F1
#
_cell.length_a   1.000
_cell.length_b   1.000
_cell.length_c   1.000
_cell.angle_alpha   90.00
_cell.angle_beta   90.00
_cell.angle_gamma   90.00
#
_symmetry.space_group_name_H-M   'P 1'
#
loop_
_entity.id
_entity.type
_entity.pdbx_description
1 polymer ?
#
loop_
_entity_poly.entity_id
_entity_poly.type
_entity_poly.pdbx_seq_one_letter_code
_entity_poly.pdbx_strand_id
1 'polypeptide(L)' 'MSERTVFRAISAVQKALSEAGIAKNQRNEFDNYQFRGIDEVLNTLAPLLAEHGLLIIPD' A
#
# COMPACT_ATOMS: atom_id res chain seq x y z
N MET A 1 23.51 -10.38 -12.87
CA MET A 1 22.47 -9.40 -12.47
C MET A 1 21.16 -10.16 -12.32
N SER A 2 20.63 -10.27 -11.10
CA SER A 2 19.36 -10.98 -10.88
C SER A 2 18.22 -10.17 -11.51
N GLU A 3 17.52 -10.79 -12.45
CA GLU A 3 16.42 -10.21 -13.22
C GLU A 3 15.34 -9.62 -12.28
N ARG A 4 14.90 -8.39 -12.55
CA ARG A 4 13.77 -7.78 -11.84
C ARG A 4 12.48 -8.22 -12.54
N THR A 5 11.80 -9.20 -11.97
CA THR A 5 10.46 -9.60 -12.42
C THR A 5 9.39 -8.78 -11.71
N VAL A 6 8.20 -8.70 -12.32
CA VAL A 6 7.02 -8.06 -11.70
C VAL A 6 6.67 -8.70 -10.35
N PHE A 7 6.75 -10.03 -10.24
CA PHE A 7 6.48 -10.74 -8.98
C PHE A 7 7.45 -10.34 -7.86
N ARG A 8 8.72 -10.11 -8.21
CA ARG A 8 9.71 -9.63 -7.24
C ARG A 8 9.40 -8.21 -6.77
N ALA A 9 8.97 -7.33 -7.68
CA ALA A 9 8.55 -5.97 -7.32
C ALA A 9 7.32 -5.99 -6.41
N ILE A 10 6.31 -6.80 -6.75
CA ILE A 10 5.10 -6.99 -5.91
C ILE A 10 5.49 -7.51 -4.51
N SER A 11 6.34 -8.53 -4.43
CA SER A 11 6.79 -9.09 -3.15
C SER A 11 7.56 -8.06 -2.30
N ALA A 12 8.40 -7.23 -2.93
CA ALA A 12 9.11 -6.15 -2.25
C ALA A 12 8.14 -5.09 -1.69
N VAL A 13 7.18 -4.64 -2.49
CA VAL A 13 6.13 -3.70 -2.06
C VAL A 13 5.31 -4.29 -0.90
N GLN A 14 4.91 -5.55 -0.99
CA GLN A 14 4.15 -6.22 0.08
C GLN A 14 4.94 -6.30 1.39
N LYS A 15 6.24 -6.59 1.31
CA LYS A 15 7.12 -6.58 2.49
C LYS A 15 7.21 -5.18 3.09
N ALA A 16 7.48 -4.16 2.28
CA ALA A 16 7.57 -2.79 2.77
C ALA A 16 6.25 -2.31 3.38
N LEU A 17 5.11 -2.69 2.80
CA LEU A 17 3.79 -2.37 3.31
C LEU A 17 3.50 -3.06 4.65
N SER A 18 3.97 -4.29 4.87
CA SER A 18 3.78 -4.98 6.15
C SER A 18 4.62 -4.37 7.27
N GLU A 19 5.79 -3.82 6.95
CA GLU A 19 6.64 -3.07 7.87
C GLU A 19 6.08 -1.69 8.20
N ALA A 20 5.57 -0.96 7.19
CA ALA A 20 4.96 0.35 7.39
C ALA A 20 3.64 0.25 8.18
N GLY A 21 2.77 -0.69 7.79
CA GLY A 21 1.43 -0.85 8.36
C GLY A 21 0.48 0.31 8.05
N ILE A 22 -0.83 0.06 8.16
CA ILE A 22 -1.86 1.11 8.03
C ILE A 22 -2.87 0.91 9.16
N ALA A 23 -2.81 1.82 10.13
CA ALA A 23 -3.70 1.82 11.30
C ALA A 23 -5.13 2.21 10.92
N LYS A 24 -6.10 1.81 11.76
CA LYS A 24 -7.50 2.21 11.63
C LYS A 24 -7.74 3.49 12.45
N ASN A 25 -7.31 4.62 11.91
CA ASN A 25 -7.39 5.91 12.62
C ASN A 25 -8.75 6.58 12.46
N GLN A 26 -9.54 6.18 11.46
CA GLN A 26 -10.82 6.79 11.17
C GLN A 26 -11.96 6.05 11.86
N ARG A 27 -12.98 6.81 12.28
CA ARG A 27 -14.19 6.36 12.95
C ARG A 27 -15.40 6.95 12.25
N ASN A 28 -16.40 6.13 11.94
CA ASN A 28 -17.65 6.64 11.40
C ASN A 28 -18.59 7.13 12.52
N GLU A 29 -19.60 7.91 12.16
CA GLU A 29 -20.55 8.48 13.13
C GLU A 29 -21.78 7.60 13.39
N PHE A 30 -22.13 6.72 12.43
CA PHE A 30 -23.33 5.90 12.50
C PHE A 30 -23.27 4.81 13.58
N ASP A 31 -22.16 4.06 13.63
CA ASP A 31 -22.00 2.92 14.56
C ASP A 31 -20.62 2.86 15.22
N ASN A 32 -19.81 3.92 15.10
CA ASN A 32 -18.48 4.03 15.69
C ASN A 32 -17.48 2.99 15.19
N TYR A 33 -17.64 2.51 13.96
CA TYR A 33 -16.73 1.56 13.31
C TYR A 33 -15.38 2.19 12.98
N GLN A 34 -14.30 1.51 13.37
CA GLN A 34 -12.92 1.87 13.03
C GLN A 34 -12.53 1.32 11.64
N PHE A 35 -12.10 2.21 10.75
CA PHE A 35 -11.69 1.88 9.38
C PHE A 35 -10.37 2.55 8.98
N ARG A 36 -9.79 2.10 7.86
CA ARG A 36 -8.63 2.72 7.21
C ARG A 36 -9.15 3.63 6.11
N GLY A 37 -8.75 4.88 6.08
CA GLY A 37 -9.14 5.79 5.01
C GLY A 37 -8.50 5.38 3.69
N ILE A 38 -9.21 5.57 2.57
CA ILE A 38 -8.62 5.31 1.24
C ILE A 38 -7.41 6.22 0.99
N ASP A 39 -7.46 7.47 1.44
CA ASP A 39 -6.35 8.41 1.31
C ASP A 39 -5.14 7.97 2.15
N GLU A 40 -5.35 7.42 3.35
CA GLU A 40 -4.26 6.87 4.18
C GLU A 40 -3.60 5.69 3.46
N VAL A 41 -4.40 4.82 2.84
CA VAL A 41 -3.90 3.69 2.06
C VAL A 41 -3.10 4.18 0.86
N LEU A 42 -3.62 5.12 0.08
CA LEU A 42 -2.96 5.63 -1.12
C LEU A 42 -1.67 6.39 -0.79
N ASN A 43 -1.68 7.23 0.24
CA ASN A 43 -0.49 7.97 0.68
C ASN A 43 0.61 7.04 1.22
N THR A 44 0.24 5.93 1.84
CA THR A 44 1.22 4.93 2.30
C THR A 44 1.75 4.10 1.12
N LEU A 45 0.88 3.70 0.20
CA LEU A 45 1.22 2.78 -0.88
C LEU A 45 1.98 3.45 -2.04
N ALA A 46 1.62 4.68 -2.40
CA ALA A 46 2.22 5.41 -3.53
C ALA A 46 3.76 5.50 -3.47
N PRO A 47 4.41 5.91 -2.36
CA PRO A 47 5.87 5.96 -2.30
C PRO A 47 6.50 4.56 -2.39
N LEU A 48 5.87 3.52 -1.83
CA LEU A 48 6.37 2.14 -1.89
C LEU A 48 6.36 1.58 -3.32
N LEU A 49 5.28 1.86 -4.07
CA LEU A 49 5.19 1.50 -5.49
C LEU A 49 6.29 2.18 -6.31
N ALA A 50 6.51 3.48 -6.09
CA ALA A 50 7.54 4.24 -6.78
C ALA A 50 8.96 3.75 -6.44
N GLU A 51 9.24 3.49 -5.16
CA GLU A 51 10.53 2.99 -4.68
C GLU A 51 10.90 1.65 -5.31
N HIS A 52 9.92 0.76 -5.48
CA HIS A 52 10.12 -0.57 -6.06
C HIS A 52 9.91 -0.62 -7.58
N GLY A 53 9.61 0.51 -8.22
CA GLY A 53 9.44 0.61 -9.66
C GLY A 53 8.23 -0.16 -10.19
N LEU A 54 7.15 -0.25 -9.41
CA LEU A 54 5.91 -0.91 -9.79
C LEU A 54 4.86 0.12 -10.21
N LEU A 55 4.45 0.08 -11.48
CA LEU A 55 3.40 0.91 -12.03
C LEU A 55 2.11 0.09 -12.19
N ILE A 56 0.99 0.62 -11.70
CA ILE A 56 -0.34 0.03 -11.87
C ILE A 56 -1.14 0.97 -12.76
N ILE A 57 -1.59 0.46 -13.92
CA ILE A 57 -2.41 1.20 -14.88
C ILE A 57 -3.79 0.53 -14.87
N PRO A 58 -4.88 1.27 -14.64
CA PRO A 58 -6.22 0.71 -14.82
C PRO A 58 -6.47 0.42 -16.30
N ASP A 59 -7.18 -0.67 -16.57
CA ASP A 59 -7.71 -0.98 -17.92
C ASP A 59 -8.81 0.01 -18.35
#